data_AF-A0A540V3K6-F1
#
_entry.id   AF-A0A540V3K6-F1
#
_cell.length_a   1.000
_cell.length_b   1.000
_cell.length_c   1.000
_cell.angle_alpha   90.00
_cell.angle_beta   90.00
_cell.angle_gamma   90.00
#
_symmetry.space_group_name_H-M   'P 1'
#
loop_
_entity.id
_entity.type
_entity.pdbx_description
1 polymer ?
#
loop_
_entity_poly.entity_id
_entity_poly.type
_entity_poly.pdbx_seq_one_letter_code
_entity_poly.pdbx_strand_id
1 'polypeptide(L)'
;MKHFKKRYNVREYYRTLVLGHRAVLRLLQNRLKPRLDSAFIERLMLAVTEVNGCEVCSYAHTHMALKQGFSKEEIGSLLSASDAYVVAEEAEAILFAQHYADTKGKPDREAYHALVR
;
A
#
# COMPACT_ATOMS: atom_id res chain seq x y z
N MET A 1 15.29 4.83 -17.03
CA MET A 1 15.20 4.48 -15.61
C MET A 1 14.12 5.37 -14.99
N LYS A 2 12.94 4.83 -14.67
CA LYS A 2 11.86 5.65 -14.07
C LYS A 2 12.28 5.95 -12.62
N HIS A 3 12.54 7.22 -12.34
CA HIS A 3 12.91 7.69 -11.00
C HIS A 3 11.81 7.37 -9.99
N PHE A 4 12.18 7.13 -8.72
CA PHE A 4 11.23 7.12 -7.61
C PHE A 4 10.35 8.37 -7.70
N LYS A 5 9.02 8.18 -7.78
CA LYS A 5 8.06 9.29 -7.91
C LYS A 5 8.15 10.21 -6.69
N LYS A 6 8.46 9.66 -5.51
CA LYS A 6 8.60 10.43 -4.27
C LYS A 6 10.05 10.54 -3.80
N ARG A 7 10.45 11.77 -3.49
CA ARG A 7 11.73 12.09 -2.83
C ARG A 7 11.47 12.43 -1.36
N TYR A 8 12.32 11.91 -0.49
CA TYR A 8 12.28 12.14 0.96
C TYR A 8 13.42 13.08 1.34
N ASN A 9 13.15 14.06 2.20
CA ASN A 9 14.21 14.82 2.85
C ASN A 9 14.73 14.07 4.10
N VAL A 10 15.85 14.53 4.66
CA VAL A 10 16.50 13.88 5.82
C VAL A 10 15.55 13.72 7.01
N ARG A 11 14.72 14.73 7.30
CA ARG A 11 13.76 14.68 8.40
C ARG A 11 12.66 13.65 8.16
N GLU A 12 12.13 13.60 6.94
CA GLU A 12 11.12 12.62 6.55
C GLU A 12 11.69 11.20 6.60
N TYR A 13 12.91 11.00 6.11
CA TYR A 13 13.59 9.71 6.17
C TYR A 13 13.83 9.25 7.62
N TYR A 14 14.35 10.13 8.48
CA TYR A 14 14.51 9.84 9.91
C TYR A 14 13.19 9.45 10.57
N ARG A 15 12.11 10.19 10.29
CA ARG A 15 10.77 9.86 10.80
C ARG A 15 10.32 8.48 10.31
N THR A 16 10.48 8.18 9.03
CA THR A 16 10.12 6.87 8.46
C THR A 16 10.89 5.73 9.12
N LEU A 17 12.18 5.89 9.38
CA LEU A 17 12.99 4.88 10.08
C LEU A 17 12.48 4.63 11.51
N VAL A 18 12.24 5.70 12.28
CA VAL A 18 11.76 5.59 13.67
C VAL A 18 10.38 4.95 13.75
N LEU A 19 9.45 5.38 12.89
CA LEU A 19 8.09 4.83 12.85
C LEU A 19 8.08 3.40 12.28
N GLY A 20 8.89 3.14 11.26
CA GLY A 20 9.03 1.83 10.63
C GLY A 20 9.48 0.77 11.63
N HIS A 21 10.48 1.06 12.47
CA HIS A 21 10.92 0.13 13.51
C HIS A 21 9.79 -0.24 14.48
N ARG A 22 8.98 0.74 14.90
CA ARG A 22 7.80 0.48 15.77
C ARG A 22 6.72 -0.33 15.06
N ALA A 23 6.56 -0.14 13.75
CA ALA A 23 5.60 -0.87 12.94
C ALA A 23 5.98 -2.35 12.77
N VAL A 24 7.27 -2.71 12.79
CA VAL A 24 7.72 -4.12 12.64
C VAL A 24 7.05 -5.03 13.67
N LEU A 25 6.97 -4.62 14.94
CA LEU A 25 6.32 -5.42 15.98
C LEU A 25 4.83 -5.66 15.67
N ARG A 26 4.13 -4.65 15.14
CA ARG A 26 2.73 -4.77 14.73
C ARG A 26 2.56 -5.67 13.50
N LEU A 27 3.46 -5.56 12.52
CA LEU A 27 3.44 -6.43 11.34
C LEU A 27 3.66 -7.89 11.71
N LEU A 28 4.59 -8.18 12.62
CA LEU A 28 4.82 -9.53 13.13
C LEU A 28 3.59 -10.07 13.87
N GLN A 29 2.97 -9.26 14.74
CA GLN A 29 1.73 -9.63 15.42
C GLN A 29 0.59 -9.94 14.44
N ASN A 30 0.43 -9.11 13.40
CA ASN A 30 -0.61 -9.30 12.38
C ASN A 30 -0.39 -10.56 11.53
N ARG A 31 0.87 -11.01 11.34
CA ARG A 31 1.15 -12.30 10.69
C ARG A 31 0.74 -13.50 11.54
N LEU A 32 0.88 -13.40 12.87
CA LEU A 32 0.48 -14.46 13.79
C LEU A 32 -1.04 -14.50 14.02
N LYS A 33 -1.70 -13.34 13.96
CA LYS A 33 -3.15 -13.19 14.13
C LYS A 33 -3.71 -12.34 12.98
N PRO A 34 -3.92 -12.94 11.80
CA PRO A 34 -4.43 -12.23 10.63
C PRO A 34 -5.81 -11.65 10.93
N ARG A 35 -6.01 -10.39 10.55
CA ARG A 35 -7.30 -9.70 10.62
C ARG A 35 -7.85 -9.34 9.25
N LEU A 36 -7.00 -9.42 8.23
CA LEU A 36 -7.31 -9.14 6.84
C LEU A 36 -6.89 -10.35 6.02
N ASP A 37 -7.64 -10.60 4.95
CA ASP A 37 -7.31 -11.60 3.96
C ASP A 37 -5.99 -11.27 3.25
N SER A 38 -5.24 -12.29 2.83
CA SER A 38 -3.92 -12.08 2.20
C SER A 38 -4.03 -11.44 0.82
N ALA A 39 -5.08 -11.74 0.06
CA ALA A 39 -5.30 -11.12 -1.24
C ALA A 39 -5.63 -9.63 -1.05
N PHE A 40 -6.46 -9.29 -0.07
CA PHE A 40 -6.74 -7.90 0.26
C PHE A 40 -5.46 -7.12 0.64
N ILE A 41 -4.60 -7.71 1.48
CA ILE A 41 -3.29 -7.12 1.80
C ILE A 41 -2.47 -6.87 0.52
N GLU A 42 -2.46 -7.82 -0.41
CA GLU A 42 -1.70 -7.68 -1.65
C GLU A 42 -2.23 -6.55 -2.54
N ARG A 43 -3.56 -6.36 -2.62
CA ARG A 43 -4.17 -5.22 -3.32
C ARG A 43 -3.74 -3.89 -2.73
N LEU A 44 -3.75 -3.77 -1.40
CA LEU A 44 -3.27 -2.59 -0.69
C LEU A 44 -1.80 -2.32 -1.02
N MET A 45 -0.95 -3.36 -1.04
CA MET A 45 0.47 -3.21 -1.32
C MET A 45 0.75 -2.82 -2.78
N LEU A 46 0.01 -3.35 -3.75
CA LEU A 46 0.10 -2.95 -5.16
C LEU A 46 -0.31 -1.48 -5.34
N ALA A 47 -1.42 -1.06 -4.73
CA ALA A 47 -1.88 0.32 -4.80
C ALA A 47 -0.89 1.31 -4.15
N VAL A 48 -0.34 0.97 -2.97
CA VAL A 48 0.70 1.76 -2.30
C VAL A 48 2.01 1.81 -3.12
N THR A 49 2.31 0.73 -3.83
CA THR A 49 3.49 0.63 -4.70
C THR A 49 3.40 1.59 -5.89
N GLU A 50 2.22 1.71 -6.51
CA GLU A 50 1.95 2.65 -7.59
C GLU A 50 2.28 4.09 -7.18
N VAL A 51 1.76 4.50 -6.02
CA VAL A 51 1.91 5.86 -5.48
C VAL A 51 3.38 6.17 -5.16
N ASN A 52 4.08 5.21 -4.55
CA ASN A 52 5.49 5.40 -4.21
C ASN A 52 6.42 5.32 -5.42
N GLY A 53 6.02 4.62 -6.49
CA GLY A 53 6.88 4.33 -7.63
C GLY A 53 8.12 3.52 -7.26
N CYS A 54 7.96 2.55 -6.36
CA CYS A 54 9.05 1.68 -5.88
C CYS A 54 9.24 0.48 -6.81
N GLU A 55 10.35 0.43 -7.55
CA GLU A 55 10.63 -0.65 -8.52
C GLU A 55 10.77 -2.03 -7.84
N VAL A 56 11.49 -2.10 -6.71
CA VAL A 56 11.67 -3.35 -5.96
C VAL A 56 10.34 -3.87 -5.41
N CYS A 57 9.52 -2.95 -4.88
CA CYS A 57 8.19 -3.29 -4.36
C CYS A 57 7.27 -3.75 -5.50
N SER A 58 7.34 -3.08 -6.65
CA SER A 58 6.57 -3.45 -7.85
C SER A 58 6.87 -4.88 -8.29
N TYR A 59 8.14 -5.24 -8.35
CA TYR A 59 8.53 -6.61 -8.67
C TYR A 59 8.06 -7.61 -7.61
N ALA A 60 8.34 -7.34 -6.33
CA ALA A 60 8.04 -8.26 -5.24
C ALA A 60 6.54 -8.52 -5.09
N HIS A 61 5.71 -7.47 -5.07
CA HIS A 61 4.27 -7.57 -4.91
C HIS A 61 3.58 -8.13 -6.15
N THR A 62 4.07 -7.82 -7.36
CA THR A 62 3.58 -8.48 -8.59
C THR A 62 3.80 -9.99 -8.52
N HIS A 63 4.99 -10.44 -8.12
CA HIS A 63 5.29 -11.86 -7.99
C HIS A 63 4.45 -12.54 -6.89
N MET A 64 4.22 -11.87 -5.76
CA MET A 64 3.37 -12.37 -4.69
C MET A 64 1.89 -12.46 -5.10
N ALA A 65 1.37 -11.45 -5.81
CA ALA A 65 0.02 -11.44 -6.35
C ALA A 65 -0.21 -12.57 -7.36
N LEU A 66 0.73 -12.78 -8.29
CA LEU A 66 0.66 -13.89 -9.24
C LEU A 66 0.60 -15.25 -8.54
N LYS A 67 1.37 -15.45 -7.46
CA LYS A 67 1.31 -16.68 -6.65
C LYS A 67 -0.02 -16.86 -5.92
N GLN A 68 -0.72 -15.76 -5.61
CA GLN A 68 -2.04 -15.77 -5.02
C GLN A 68 -3.17 -15.91 -6.06
N GLY A 69 -2.84 -16.00 -7.36
CA GLY A 69 -3.81 -16.24 -8.43
C GLY A 69 -4.42 -14.99 -9.05
N PHE A 70 -3.83 -13.81 -8.81
CA PHE A 70 -4.29 -12.55 -9.40
C PHE A 70 -4.12 -12.58 -10.92
N SER A 71 -5.06 -11.97 -11.63
CA SER A 71 -4.93 -11.78 -13.06
C SER A 71 -3.90 -10.68 -13.37
N LYS A 72 -3.33 -10.70 -14.59
CA LYS A 72 -2.40 -9.65 -15.01
C LYS A 72 -3.11 -8.30 -15.12
N GLU A 73 -4.39 -8.33 -15.47
CA GLU A 73 -5.26 -7.18 -15.63
C GLU A 73 -5.55 -6.53 -14.27
N GLU A 74 -5.84 -7.32 -13.24
CA GLU A 74 -6.03 -6.83 -11.85
C GLU A 74 -4.74 -6.18 -11.32
N ILE A 75 -3.59 -6.86 -11.48
CA ILE A 75 -2.29 -6.30 -11.08
C ILE A 75 -2.00 -4.99 -11.84
N GLY A 76 -2.23 -4.99 -13.15
CA GLY A 76 -2.02 -3.83 -14.01
C GLY A 76 -2.91 -2.65 -13.61
N SER A 77 -4.18 -2.90 -13.26
CA SER A 77 -5.12 -1.90 -12.78
C SER A 77 -4.61 -1.21 -11.51
N LEU A 78 -4.20 -2.02 -10.51
CA LEU A 78 -3.70 -1.51 -9.23
C LEU A 78 -2.38 -0.76 -9.37
N LEU A 79 -1.51 -1.17 -10.30
CA LEU A 79 -0.24 -0.50 -10.59
C LEU A 79 -0.35 0.71 -11.55
N SER A 80 -1.55 1.03 -12.04
CA SER A 80 -1.80 2.16 -12.94
C SER A 80 -2.80 3.18 -12.39
N ALA A 81 -3.14 3.08 -11.10
CA ALA A 81 -4.17 3.90 -10.45
C ALA A 81 -5.54 3.84 -11.18
N SER A 82 -5.89 2.66 -11.70
CA SER A 82 -7.19 2.38 -12.30
C SER A 82 -8.08 1.61 -11.31
N ASP A 83 -9.35 1.98 -11.26
CA ASP A 83 -10.35 1.38 -10.36
C ASP A 83 -11.06 0.16 -10.97
N ALA A 84 -10.68 -0.27 -12.18
CA ALA A 84 -11.41 -1.27 -12.97
C ALA A 84 -11.52 -2.65 -12.29
N TYR A 85 -10.59 -2.98 -11.38
CA TYR A 85 -10.54 -4.25 -10.65
C TYR A 85 -10.64 -4.08 -9.13
N VAL A 86 -11.05 -2.90 -8.67
CA VAL A 86 -11.22 -2.65 -7.23
C VAL A 86 -12.56 -3.21 -6.78
N VAL A 87 -12.53 -4.13 -5.82
CA VAL A 87 -13.70 -4.66 -5.14
C VAL A 87 -14.35 -3.54 -4.33
N ALA A 88 -15.68 -3.38 -4.43
CA ALA A 88 -16.39 -2.24 -3.85
C ALA A 88 -16.19 -2.13 -2.33
N GLU A 89 -16.14 -3.27 -1.65
CA GLU A 89 -15.93 -3.37 -0.20
C GLU A 89 -14.50 -2.99 0.22
N GLU A 90 -13.53 -3.06 -0.69
CA GLU A 90 -12.11 -2.76 -0.44
C GLU A 90 -11.72 -1.35 -0.90
N ALA A 91 -12.58 -0.69 -1.68
CA ALA A 91 -12.28 0.57 -2.36
C ALA A 91 -11.84 1.68 -1.40
N GLU A 92 -12.57 1.87 -0.29
CA GLU A 92 -12.27 2.91 0.69
C GLU A 92 -10.90 2.68 1.36
N ALA A 93 -10.55 1.43 1.66
CA ALA A 93 -9.27 1.08 2.24
C ALA A 93 -8.11 1.26 1.23
N ILE A 94 -8.33 0.91 -0.05
CA ILE A 94 -7.36 1.11 -1.12
C ILE A 94 -7.09 2.60 -1.34
N LEU A 95 -8.16 3.42 -1.44
CA LEU A 95 -8.04 4.88 -1.56
C LEU A 95 -7.34 5.49 -0.35
N PHE A 96 -7.70 5.05 0.86
CA PHE A 96 -7.01 5.49 2.08
C PHE A 96 -5.53 5.08 2.08
N ALA A 97 -5.20 3.87 1.64
CA ALA A 97 -3.81 3.40 1.58
C ALA A 97 -2.98 4.20 0.57
N GLN A 98 -3.55 4.53 -0.59
CA GLN A 98 -2.96 5.42 -1.58
C GLN A 98 -2.73 6.82 -0.99
N HIS A 99 -3.73 7.39 -0.31
CA HIS A 99 -3.60 8.69 0.37
C HIS A 99 -2.54 8.67 1.48
N TYR A 100 -2.50 7.59 2.26
CA TYR A 100 -1.50 7.40 3.31
C TYR A 100 -0.08 7.37 2.73
N ALA A 101 0.10 6.68 1.59
CA ALA A 101 1.36 6.69 0.85
C ALA A 101 1.67 8.08 0.28
N ASP A 102 0.66 8.77 -0.27
CA ASP A 102 0.84 10.08 -0.88
C ASP A 102 1.31 11.14 0.12
N THR A 103 0.68 11.15 1.29
CA THR A 103 0.95 12.08 2.40
C THR A 103 2.16 11.71 3.25
N LYS A 104 2.92 10.68 2.88
CA LYS A 104 4.07 10.17 3.64
C LYS A 104 3.69 9.80 5.09
N GLY A 105 2.57 9.10 5.24
CA GLY A 105 2.03 8.65 6.52
C GLY A 105 1.44 9.76 7.38
N LYS A 106 0.81 10.76 6.74
CA LYS A 106 0.09 11.86 7.40
C LYS A 106 -1.26 12.08 6.70
N PRO A 107 -2.17 11.08 6.72
CA PRO A 107 -3.45 11.22 6.06
C PRO A 107 -4.25 12.37 6.68
N ASP A 108 -5.09 12.99 5.87
CA ASP A 108 -6.02 14.02 6.34
C ASP A 108 -7.01 13.44 7.36
N ARG A 109 -7.49 14.30 8.25
CA ARG A 109 -8.41 13.87 9.32
C ARG A 109 -9.70 13.34 8.73
N GLU A 110 -10.18 13.96 7.68
CA GLU A 110 -11.40 13.61 6.97
C GLU A 110 -11.27 12.22 6.35
N ALA A 111 -10.13 11.93 5.70
CA ALA A 111 -9.85 10.61 5.12
C ALA A 111 -9.75 9.52 6.20
N TYR A 112 -9.13 9.82 7.35
CA TYR A 112 -9.09 8.90 8.48
C TYR A 112 -10.48 8.64 9.07
N HIS A 113 -11.27 9.70 9.24
CA HIS A 113 -12.63 9.61 9.78
C HIS A 113 -13.63 8.96 8.82
N ALA A 114 -13.37 8.93 7.52
CA ALA A 114 -14.15 8.15 6.58
C ALA A 114 -13.94 6.65 6.85
N LEU A 115 -12.68 6.22 6.94
CA LEU A 115 -12.30 4.80 7.10
C LEU A 115 -12.75 4.16 8.41
N VAL A 116 -12.75 4.89 9.53
CA VAL A 116 -12.99 4.32 10.88
C VAL A 116 -14.45 4.38 11.35
N ARG A 117 -15.39 4.62 10.44
CA ARG A 117 -16.83 4.69 10.75
C ARG A 117 -17.42 3.33 11.15
#